data_AF-A0A8K0JTR4-F1
#
_entry.id   AF-A0A8K0JTR4-F1
#
_cell.length_a   1.000
_cell.length_b   1.000
_cell.length_c   1.000
_cell.angle_alpha   90.00
_cell.angle_beta   90.00
_cell.angle_gamma   90.00
#
_symmetry.space_group_name_H-M   'P 1'
#
loop_
_entity.id
_entity.type
_entity.pdbx_description
1 polymer ?
#
loop_
_entity_poly.entity_id
_entity_poly.type
_entity_poly.pdbx_seq_one_letter_code
_entity_poly.pdbx_strand_id
1 'polypeptide(L)'
;MLCCYFDVIKMNFFPLISRITSFSQTKYINARSIHLVYRLQLDQNWREERGLPRNPNSYGPLTDGPDFRYLDGRPTPVGSRLKSRLLKQREHAAKIIQFSKEMDFALELHKQKTNEAENSRKRIIASKLKEKGKPLLMKPKEK
;
A
#
# COMPACT_ATOMS: atom_id res chain seq x y z
N MET A 1 -13.86 13.77 53.35
CA MET A 1 -12.78 12.81 53.03
C MET A 1 -11.91 13.43 51.95
N LEU A 2 -10.81 14.02 52.39
CA LEU A 2 -9.72 14.53 51.55
C LEU A 2 -8.59 13.49 51.61
N CYS A 3 -8.17 12.99 50.46
CA CYS A 3 -6.83 12.46 50.19
C CYS A 3 -6.52 12.99 48.78
N CYS A 4 -5.69 14.00 48.50
CA CYS A 4 -4.31 14.29 48.93
C CYS A 4 -3.31 13.19 48.59
N TYR A 5 -2.68 13.31 47.42
CA TYR A 5 -1.29 12.93 47.10
C TYR A 5 -0.95 13.66 45.78
N PHE A 6 -0.20 14.80 45.75
CA PHE A 6 1.28 14.92 45.69
C PHE A 6 1.88 13.87 44.73
N ASP A 7 2.50 14.18 43.58
CA ASP A 7 3.68 15.02 43.29
C ASP A 7 3.59 15.47 41.81
N VAL A 8 3.83 16.70 41.34
CA VAL A 8 4.92 17.67 41.51
C VAL A 8 6.26 17.21 40.90
N ILE A 9 6.67 17.90 39.83
CA ILE A 9 8.02 18.03 39.23
C ILE A 9 8.48 16.96 38.22
N LYS A 10 8.40 17.31 36.92
CA LYS A 10 9.60 17.64 36.11
C LYS A 10 9.21 18.18 34.74
N MET A 11 9.09 19.51 34.66
CA MET A 11 9.38 20.22 33.42
C MET A 11 10.88 20.06 33.15
N ASN A 12 11.22 19.24 32.17
CA ASN A 12 12.55 19.22 31.59
C ASN A 12 12.49 19.85 30.20
N PHE A 13 12.68 21.15 30.23
CA PHE A 13 13.48 21.96 29.31
C PHE A 13 14.37 21.09 28.39
N PHE A 14 13.94 20.86 27.15
CA PHE A 14 14.79 20.33 26.09
C PHE A 14 15.47 21.52 25.40
N PRO A 15 16.80 21.69 25.53
CA PRO A 15 17.49 22.70 24.75
C PRO A 15 17.60 22.24 23.28
N LEU A 16 17.19 23.14 22.39
CA LEU A 16 17.68 23.24 21.02
C LEU A 16 19.21 23.28 21.03
N ILE A 17 19.86 22.16 20.68
CA ILE A 17 21.24 22.16 20.21
C ILE A 17 21.28 21.35 18.91
N SER A 18 21.34 22.10 17.82
CA SER A 18 21.81 21.66 16.53
C SER A 18 23.20 21.03 16.67
N ARG A 19 23.33 19.75 16.32
CA ARG A 19 24.59 19.19 15.85
C ARG A 19 24.34 18.22 14.71
N ILE A 20 24.32 18.81 13.52
CA ILE A 20 24.64 18.14 12.28
C ILE A 20 26.08 17.65 12.42
N THR A 21 26.26 16.36 12.69
CA THR A 21 27.51 15.67 12.36
C THR A 21 27.13 14.44 11.56
N SER A 22 26.84 14.67 10.28
CA SER A 22 26.91 13.63 9.26
C SER A 22 28.37 13.18 9.14
N PHE A 23 28.78 12.22 9.95
CA PHE A 23 30.02 11.49 9.71
C PHE A 23 29.78 10.55 8.54
N SER A 24 29.87 11.09 7.32
CA SER A 24 29.93 10.29 6.12
C SER A 24 31.30 9.59 6.11
N GLN A 25 31.31 8.34 6.54
CA GLN A 25 32.47 7.50 6.43
C GLN A 25 32.65 7.18 4.94
N THR A 26 33.41 8.00 4.22
CA THR A 26 33.82 7.72 2.85
C THR A 26 34.77 6.53 2.89
N LYS A 27 34.24 5.34 2.67
CA LYS A 27 35.06 4.16 2.39
C LYS A 27 35.77 4.43 1.07
N TYR A 28 37.06 4.72 1.12
CA TYR A 28 37.93 4.74 -0.04
C TYR A 28 37.95 3.33 -0.64
N ILE A 29 37.13 3.09 -1.66
CA ILE A 29 37.22 1.90 -2.49
C ILE A 29 38.43 2.14 -3.41
N ASN A 30 39.56 1.54 -3.09
CA ASN A 30 40.69 1.43 -4.02
C ASN A 30 40.24 0.56 -5.21
N ALA A 31 39.65 1.19 -6.22
CA ALA A 31 39.31 0.54 -7.48
C ALA A 31 40.58 0.41 -8.33
N ARG A 32 41.42 -0.58 -8.02
CA ARG A 32 42.48 -0.99 -8.95
C ARG A 32 41.84 -1.86 -10.03
N SER A 33 41.76 -1.30 -11.24
CA SER A 33 41.15 -1.78 -12.51
C SER A 33 39.72 -1.29 -12.79
N ILE A 34 39.61 -0.10 -13.39
CA ILE A 34 38.42 0.29 -14.14
C ILE A 34 38.56 -0.38 -15.52
N HIS A 35 37.84 -1.47 -15.76
CA HIS A 35 37.73 -2.03 -17.11
C HIS A 35 37.04 -1.00 -18.01
N LEU A 36 37.77 -0.42 -18.97
CA LEU A 36 37.28 0.51 -20.00
C LEU A 36 36.48 -0.18 -21.12
N VAL A 37 35.92 -1.37 -20.85
CA VAL A 37 35.00 -2.00 -21.80
C VAL A 37 33.68 -1.27 -21.66
N TYR A 38 33.25 -0.59 -22.72
CA TYR A 38 31.91 -0.02 -22.79
C TYR A 38 30.91 -1.08 -22.33
N ARG A 39 30.11 -0.78 -21.30
CA ARG A 39 28.94 -1.61 -21.04
C ARG A 39 28.04 -1.42 -22.25
N LEU A 40 27.91 -2.46 -23.08
CA LEU A 40 26.77 -2.61 -23.98
C LEU A 40 25.51 -2.46 -23.12
N GLN A 41 24.99 -1.24 -23.01
CA GLN A 41 23.63 -1.02 -22.56
C GLN A 41 22.76 -1.53 -23.70
N LEU A 42 22.54 -2.85 -23.71
CA LEU A 42 21.49 -3.45 -24.52
C LEU A 42 20.21 -2.68 -24.21
N ASP A 43 19.53 -2.21 -25.25
CA ASP A 43 18.29 -1.49 -25.09
C ASP A 43 17.25 -2.41 -24.42
N GLN A 44 17.04 -2.20 -23.13
CA GLN A 44 16.07 -2.97 -22.35
C GLN A 44 14.65 -2.43 -22.54
N ASN A 45 14.48 -1.25 -23.12
CA ASN A 45 13.16 -0.65 -23.35
C ASN A 45 12.37 -1.49 -24.33
N TRP A 46 13.03 -2.00 -25.38
CA TRP A 46 12.43 -2.96 -26.32
C TRP A 46 11.78 -4.18 -25.64
N ARG A 47 12.33 -4.66 -24.50
CA ARG A 47 11.74 -5.77 -23.74
C ARG A 47 10.49 -5.31 -23.02
N GLU A 48 10.56 -4.18 -22.33
CA GLU A 48 9.43 -3.60 -21.59
C GLU A 48 8.27 -3.25 -22.53
N GLU A 49 8.55 -2.68 -23.71
CA GLU A 49 7.58 -2.41 -24.78
C GLU A 49 6.86 -3.67 -25.26
N ARG A 50 7.49 -4.83 -25.13
CA ARG A 50 6.92 -6.14 -25.48
C ARG A 50 6.35 -6.90 -24.29
N GLY A 51 6.24 -6.25 -23.13
CA GLY A 51 5.76 -6.88 -21.90
C GLY A 51 6.71 -7.95 -21.33
N LEU A 52 7.98 -7.95 -21.72
CA LEU A 52 9.02 -8.81 -21.17
C LEU A 52 9.72 -8.12 -20.00
N PRO A 53 10.30 -8.89 -19.05
CA PRO A 53 11.04 -8.29 -17.97
C PRO A 53 12.33 -7.63 -18.45
N ARG A 54 12.65 -6.47 -17.86
CA ARG A 54 13.91 -5.74 -18.06
C ARG A 54 15.14 -6.62 -17.78
N ASN A 55 15.07 -7.42 -16.73
CA ASN A 55 16.07 -8.44 -16.44
C ASN A 55 15.58 -9.79 -17.02
N PRO A 56 16.28 -10.40 -17.98
CA PRO A 56 15.86 -11.69 -18.56
C PRO A 56 15.80 -12.82 -17.53
N ASN A 57 16.50 -12.71 -16.40
CA ASN A 57 16.54 -13.71 -15.33
C ASN A 57 15.47 -13.49 -14.24
N SER A 58 14.58 -12.50 -14.40
CA SER A 58 13.52 -12.24 -13.43
C SER A 58 12.46 -13.33 -13.46
N TYR A 59 11.79 -13.49 -14.60
CA TYR A 59 10.76 -14.50 -14.83
C TYR A 59 10.70 -14.83 -16.34
N GLY A 60 10.10 -15.97 -16.68
CA GLY A 60 9.95 -16.42 -18.05
C GLY A 60 10.56 -17.80 -18.30
N PRO A 61 10.51 -18.28 -19.56
CA PRO A 61 10.82 -19.68 -19.89
C PRO A 61 12.26 -20.07 -19.54
N LEU A 62 13.19 -19.11 -19.62
CA LEU A 62 14.60 -19.33 -19.26
C LEU A 62 14.80 -19.63 -17.77
N THR A 63 13.99 -19.05 -16.89
CA THR A 63 14.20 -19.17 -15.43
C THR A 63 13.18 -20.09 -14.75
N ASP A 64 11.96 -20.14 -15.29
CA ASP A 64 10.86 -20.91 -14.70
C ASP A 64 10.80 -22.35 -15.26
N GLY A 65 11.43 -22.59 -16.41
CA GLY A 65 11.57 -23.92 -17.00
C GLY A 65 12.62 -24.78 -16.29
N PRO A 66 12.50 -26.12 -16.36
CA PRO A 66 13.53 -27.02 -15.85
C PRO A 66 14.75 -27.05 -16.79
N ASP A 67 15.96 -26.98 -16.23
CA ASP A 67 17.22 -27.00 -16.99
C ASP A 67 17.47 -28.34 -17.70
N PHE A 68 16.93 -29.44 -17.16
CA PHE A 68 17.05 -30.78 -17.72
C PHE A 68 15.78 -31.61 -17.49
N ARG A 69 15.66 -32.73 -18.20
CA ARG A 69 14.58 -33.71 -18.04
C ARG A 69 15.16 -35.12 -18.08
N TYR A 70 14.55 -36.07 -17.36
CA TYR A 70 14.93 -37.48 -17.42
C TYR A 70 14.46 -38.10 -18.74
N LEU A 71 15.25 -39.00 -19.32
CA LEU A 71 14.88 -39.74 -20.55
C LEU A 71 13.61 -40.58 -20.35
N ASP A 72 13.42 -41.09 -19.14
CA ASP A 72 12.22 -41.84 -18.72
C ASP A 72 10.95 -40.98 -18.67
N GLY A 73 11.04 -39.67 -18.88
CA GLY A 73 9.91 -38.73 -18.79
C GLY A 73 9.49 -38.36 -17.36
N ARG A 74 10.25 -38.77 -16.34
CA ARG A 74 10.02 -38.36 -14.95
C ARG A 74 10.13 -36.84 -14.81
N PRO A 75 9.33 -36.21 -13.94
CA PRO A 75 9.41 -34.77 -13.73
C PRO A 75 10.70 -34.38 -13.02
N THR A 76 11.25 -33.23 -13.38
CA THR A 76 12.43 -32.66 -12.75
C THR A 76 12.11 -32.23 -11.32
N PRO A 77 12.90 -32.62 -10.30
CA PRO A 77 12.67 -32.18 -8.94
C PRO A 77 12.78 -30.65 -8.83
N VAL A 78 11.90 -30.03 -8.05
CA VAL A 78 11.87 -28.57 -7.90
C VAL A 78 13.06 -28.05 -7.10
N GLY A 79 13.80 -27.10 -7.67
CA GLY A 79 14.90 -26.42 -6.99
C GLY A 79 14.40 -25.53 -5.83
N SER A 80 15.26 -25.33 -4.82
CA SER A 80 14.93 -24.52 -3.64
C SER A 80 14.51 -23.09 -3.98
N ARG A 81 15.24 -22.44 -4.90
CA ARG A 81 14.94 -21.06 -5.34
C ARG A 81 13.61 -20.97 -6.08
N LEU A 82 13.31 -21.94 -6.96
CA LEU A 82 12.03 -22.00 -7.68
C LEU A 82 10.87 -22.18 -6.70
N LYS A 83 11.04 -23.09 -5.71
CA LYS A 83 10.08 -23.28 -4.62
C LYS A 83 9.84 -21.99 -3.83
N SER A 84 10.91 -21.27 -3.46
CA SER A 84 10.78 -19.98 -2.77
C SER A 84 10.04 -18.93 -3.60
N ARG A 85 10.29 -18.85 -4.92
CA ARG A 85 9.57 -17.95 -5.82
C ARG A 85 8.08 -18.30 -5.87
N LEU A 86 7.75 -19.59 -6.01
CA LEU A 86 6.37 -20.06 -6.04
C LEU A 86 5.63 -19.73 -4.73
N LEU A 87 6.25 -19.94 -3.58
CA LEU A 87 5.65 -19.59 -2.29
C LEU A 87 5.39 -18.09 -2.16
N LYS A 88 6.35 -17.25 -2.55
CA LYS A 88 6.16 -15.78 -2.58
C LYS A 88 5.00 -15.38 -3.49
N GLN A 89 4.89 -15.97 -4.68
CA GLN A 89 3.77 -15.68 -5.59
C GLN A 89 2.42 -16.06 -4.96
N ARG A 90 2.35 -17.17 -4.22
CA ARG A 90 1.14 -17.55 -3.48
C ARG A 90 0.81 -16.56 -2.38
N GLU A 91 1.80 -16.08 -1.63
CA GLU A 91 1.61 -15.05 -0.61
C GLU A 91 1.11 -13.73 -1.20
N HIS A 92 1.67 -13.30 -2.33
CA HIS A 92 1.20 -12.11 -3.05
C HIS A 92 -0.25 -12.27 -3.50
N ALA A 93 -0.59 -13.40 -4.12
CA ALA A 93 -1.96 -13.68 -4.55
C ALA A 93 -2.95 -13.67 -3.39
N ALA A 94 -2.59 -14.28 -2.25
CA ALA A 94 -3.43 -14.29 -1.06
C ALA A 94 -3.69 -12.87 -0.53
N LYS A 95 -2.66 -12.02 -0.48
CA LYS A 95 -2.78 -10.61 -0.06
C LYS A 95 -3.64 -9.79 -1.02
N ILE A 96 -3.49 -9.97 -2.33
CA ILE A 96 -4.32 -9.28 -3.34
C ILE A 96 -5.80 -9.60 -3.12
N ILE A 97 -6.12 -10.88 -2.92
CA ILE A 97 -7.51 -11.31 -2.65
C ILE A 97 -8.03 -10.70 -1.34
N GLN A 98 -7.22 -10.72 -0.29
CA GLN A 98 -7.58 -10.12 0.99
C GLN A 98 -7.90 -8.63 0.85
N PHE A 99 -7.00 -7.85 0.24
CA PHE A 99 -7.18 -6.41 0.09
C PHE A 99 -8.37 -6.05 -0.80
N SER A 100 -8.63 -6.82 -1.85
CA SER A 100 -9.84 -6.63 -2.67
C SER A 100 -11.10 -6.77 -1.82
N LYS A 101 -11.18 -7.84 -1.02
CA LYS A 101 -12.34 -8.09 -0.15
C LYS A 101 -12.52 -7.00 0.90
N GLU A 102 -11.44 -6.54 1.52
CA GLU A 102 -11.49 -5.48 2.53
C GLU A 102 -11.96 -4.15 1.92
N MET A 103 -11.50 -3.83 0.71
CA MET A 103 -11.93 -2.64 -0.02
C MET A 103 -13.42 -2.71 -0.39
N ASP A 104 -13.87 -3.83 -0.94
CA ASP A 104 -15.28 -4.02 -1.31
C ASP A 104 -16.19 -3.91 -0.09
N PHE A 105 -15.79 -4.56 1.02
CA PHE A 105 -16.49 -4.46 2.30
C PHE A 105 -16.57 -3.02 2.83
N ALA A 106 -15.47 -2.25 2.75
CA ALA A 106 -15.44 -0.87 3.18
C ALA A 106 -16.41 0.00 2.36
N LEU A 107 -16.50 -0.22 1.04
CA LEU A 107 -17.43 0.48 0.16
C LEU A 107 -18.89 0.16 0.51
N GLU A 108 -19.22 -1.11 0.76
CA GLU A 108 -20.56 -1.53 1.16
C GLU A 108 -20.96 -0.92 2.50
N LEU A 109 -20.09 -0.99 3.51
CA LEU A 109 -20.32 -0.39 4.81
C LEU A 109 -20.54 1.12 4.71
N HIS A 110 -19.74 1.81 3.90
CA HIS A 110 -19.91 3.25 3.71
C HIS A 110 -21.28 3.57 3.10
N LYS A 111 -21.67 2.87 2.04
CA LYS A 111 -22.99 3.02 1.40
C LYS A 111 -24.14 2.76 2.37
N GLN A 112 -24.04 1.73 3.21
CA GLN A 112 -25.04 1.43 4.23
C GLN A 112 -25.16 2.57 5.24
N LYS A 113 -24.03 3.03 5.80
CA LYS A 113 -24.01 4.15 6.76
C LYS A 113 -24.55 5.45 6.18
N THR A 114 -24.23 5.78 4.93
CA THR A 114 -24.77 6.99 4.28
C THR A 114 -26.28 6.88 4.10
N ASN A 115 -26.78 5.72 3.66
CA ASN A 115 -28.21 5.49 3.47
C ASN A 115 -28.97 5.54 4.80
N GLU A 116 -28.42 4.96 5.86
CA GLU A 116 -29.00 5.02 7.21
C GLU A 116 -29.03 6.45 7.76
N ALA A 117 -27.96 7.23 7.57
CA ALA A 117 -27.91 8.64 7.96
C ALA A 117 -28.94 9.48 7.17
N GLU A 118 -29.12 9.23 5.88
CA GLU A 118 -30.15 9.89 5.09
C GLU A 118 -31.56 9.48 5.51
N ASN A 119 -31.79 8.20 5.74
CA ASN A 119 -33.09 7.68 6.15
C ASN A 119 -33.49 8.19 7.54
N SER A 120 -32.56 8.25 8.49
CA SER A 120 -32.79 8.84 9.81
C SER A 120 -33.12 10.34 9.70
N ARG A 121 -32.37 11.11 8.90
CA ARG A 121 -32.70 12.52 8.61
C ARG A 121 -34.10 12.67 8.02
N LYS A 122 -34.44 11.87 7.01
CA LYS A 122 -35.78 11.86 6.38
C LYS A 122 -36.87 11.53 7.40
N ARG A 123 -36.67 10.53 8.26
CA ARG A 123 -37.60 10.17 9.35
C ARG A 123 -37.80 11.32 10.34
N ILE A 124 -36.72 11.96 10.78
CA ILE A 124 -36.79 13.10 11.70
C ILE A 124 -37.55 14.27 11.06
N ILE A 125 -37.31 14.56 9.78
CA ILE A 125 -38.03 15.62 9.06
C ILE A 125 -39.52 15.26 8.91
N ALA A 126 -39.83 14.01 8.57
CA ALA A 126 -41.20 13.54 8.42
C ALA A 126 -41.98 13.53 9.76
N SER A 127 -41.29 13.28 10.88
CA SER A 127 -41.90 13.33 12.22
C SER A 127 -42.05 14.75 12.77
N LYS A 128 -41.42 15.77 12.16
CA LYS A 128 -41.57 17.15 12.62
C LYS A 128 -42.99 17.64 12.34
N LEU A 129 -43.55 18.32 13.34
CA LEU A 129 -44.80 19.06 13.19
C LEU A 129 -44.62 20.19 12.17
N LYS A 130 -45.72 20.55 11.49
CA LYS A 130 -45.76 21.69 10.58
C LYS A 130 -45.33 22.95 11.32
N GLU A 131 -44.52 23.77 10.67
CA GLU A 131 -44.10 25.06 11.20
C GLU A 131 -45.31 25.99 11.37
N LYS A 132 -45.32 26.78 12.46
CA LYS A 132 -46.41 27.74 12.76
C LYS A 132 -45.91 29.18 12.58
N GLY A 133 -46.83 30.10 12.31
CA GLY A 133 -46.56 31.55 12.32
C GLY A 133 -46.04 32.11 10.99
N LYS A 134 -44.82 32.69 11.00
CA LYS A 134 -44.24 33.51 9.92
C LYS A 134 -44.23 32.87 8.51
N PRO A 135 -43.99 31.55 8.32
CA PRO A 135 -43.99 30.92 7.00
C PRO A 135 -45.34 30.98 6.27
N LEU A 136 -46.45 31.01 7.00
CA LEU A 136 -47.81 31.09 6.43
C LEU A 136 -48.19 32.53 6.01
N LEU A 137 -47.50 33.53 6.56
CA LEU A 137 -47.76 34.95 6.28
C LEU A 137 -47.00 35.44 5.03
N MET A 138 -45.96 34.73 4.61
CA MET A 138 -45.26 35.00 3.36
C MET A 138 -46.01 34.34 2.20
N LYS A 139 -46.83 35.12 1.47
CA LYS A 139 -47.39 34.67 0.19
C LYS A 139 -46.24 34.40 -0.80
N PRO A 140 -46.34 33.36 -1.65
CA PRO A 140 -45.33 33.11 -2.69
C PRO A 140 -45.20 34.35 -3.57
N LYS A 141 -43.98 34.82 -3.82
CA LYS A 141 -43.73 35.80 -4.87
C LYS A 141 -43.84 35.07 -6.20
N GLU A 142 -44.90 35.36 -6.95
CA GLU A 142 -45.06 34.88 -8.33
C GLU A 142 -43.86 35.36 -9.16
N LYS A 143 -43.29 34.44 -9.96
CA LYS A 143 -42.31 34.73 -11.00
C LYS A 143 -43.01 34.75 -12.34
#